data_AF-A0A550GL66-F1
#
_entry.id   AF-A0A550GL66-F1
#
_cell.length_a   1.000
_cell.length_b   1.000
_cell.length_c   1.000
_cell.angle_alpha   90.00
_cell.angle_beta   90.00
_cell.angle_gamma   90.00
#
_symmetry.space_group_name_H-M   'P 1'
#
loop_
_entity.id
_entity.type
_entity.pdbx_description
1 polymer ?
#
loop_
_entity_poly.entity_id
_entity_poly.type
_entity_poly.pdbx_seq_one_letter_code
_entity_poly.pdbx_strand_id
1 'polypeptide(L)'
;MEVIERIRGRWALEQLREHPVFRAYRDFFWRVGVDPTKTRPASEALIRRVLRGRSLPQINTFVDAYNLASMEAAVPLAAFDIAWLSG
;
A
#
# COMPACT_ATOMS: atom_id res chain seq x y z
N MET A 1 -13.05 -12.39 -0.63
CA MET A 1 -11.62 -12.61 -0.34
C MET A 1 -11.35 -12.06 1.05
N GLU A 2 -10.93 -12.92 1.98
CA GLU A 2 -10.84 -12.62 3.42
C GLU A 2 -10.08 -11.33 3.76
N VAL A 3 -8.97 -11.05 3.07
CA VAL A 3 -8.17 -9.83 3.26
C VAL A 3 -8.99 -8.56 3.02
N ILE A 4 -9.81 -8.51 1.97
CA ILE A 4 -10.62 -7.31 1.66
C ILE A 4 -11.62 -7.00 2.78
N GLU A 5 -12.28 -8.03 3.31
CA GLU A 5 -13.24 -7.86 4.39
C GLU A 5 -12.54 -7.41 5.69
N ARG A 6 -11.36 -7.98 6.00
CA ARG A 6 -10.53 -7.51 7.11
C ARG A 6 -10.10 -6.05 6.95
N ILE A 7 -9.72 -5.63 5.74
CA ILE A 7 -9.37 -4.23 5.43
C ILE A 7 -10.56 -3.29 5.63
N ARG A 8 -11.76 -3.68 5.17
CA ARG A 8 -13.00 -2.91 5.34
C ARG A 8 -13.43 -2.79 6.80
N GLY A 9 -13.22 -3.84 7.60
CA GLY A 9 -13.50 -3.81 9.03
C GLY A 9 -12.47 -3.03 9.86
N ARG A 10 -11.22 -2.95 9.40
CA ARG A 10 -10.13 -2.30 10.15
C ARG A 10 -9.99 -0.81 9.86
N TRP A 11 -10.30 -0.37 8.64
CA TRP A 11 -9.96 0.97 8.18
C TRP A 11 -11.19 1.76 7.68
N ALA A 12 -11.10 3.10 7.80
CA ALA A 12 -12.04 4.06 7.24
C ALA A 12 -11.24 5.16 6.54
N LEU A 13 -11.77 5.75 5.47
CA LEU A 13 -11.00 6.64 4.59
C LEU A 13 -10.47 7.89 5.31
N GLU A 14 -11.24 8.36 6.29
CA GLU A 14 -11.03 9.59 7.05
C GLU A 14 -9.86 9.44 8.02
N GLN A 15 -9.70 8.25 8.62
CA GLN A 15 -8.64 7.97 9.58
C GLN A 15 -7.27 7.71 8.94
N LEU A 16 -7.22 7.26 7.68
CA LEU A 16 -5.95 6.88 7.04
C LEU A 16 -4.91 8.00 7.02
N ARG A 17 -5.35 9.26 6.86
CA ARG A 17 -4.44 10.42 6.73
C ARG A 17 -3.67 10.68 8.02
N GLU A 18 -4.34 10.54 9.17
CA GLU A 18 -3.79 10.90 10.47
C GLU A 18 -3.29 9.69 11.26
N HIS A 19 -3.62 8.47 10.82
CA HIS A 19 -3.17 7.26 11.49
C HIS A 19 -1.63 7.12 11.44
N PRO A 20 -0.97 6.86 12.59
CA PRO A 20 0.49 6.95 12.71
C PRO A 20 1.28 6.13 11.69
N VAL A 21 0.82 4.93 11.34
CA VAL A 21 1.51 4.05 10.37
C VAL A 21 1.57 4.69 8.98
N PHE A 22 0.45 5.23 8.49
CA PHE A 22 0.43 5.86 7.16
C PHE A 22 1.20 7.17 7.16
N ARG A 23 1.10 7.96 8.25
CA ARG A 23 1.88 9.17 8.41
C ARG A 23 3.39 8.89 8.39
N ALA A 24 3.85 7.87 9.11
CA ALA A 24 5.25 7.47 9.12
C ALA A 24 5.80 7.14 7.72
N TYR A 25 5.04 6.41 6.89
CA TYR A 25 5.46 6.11 5.52
C TYR A 25 5.39 7.31 4.58
N ARG A 26 4.42 8.21 4.76
CA ARG A 26 4.40 9.45 3.99
C ARG A 26 5.59 10.34 4.35
N ASP A 27 5.90 10.48 5.65
CA ASP A 27 7.08 11.19 6.16
C ASP A 27 8.38 10.59 5.60
N PHE A 28 8.47 9.26 5.53
CA PHE A 28 9.58 8.58 4.85
C PHE A 28 9.67 8.95 3.37
N PHE A 29 8.56 8.95 2.63
CA PHE A 29 8.53 9.33 1.21
C PHE A 29 9.05 10.77 1.01
N TRP A 30 8.58 11.73 1.81
CA TRP A 30 9.10 13.10 1.77
C TRP A 30 10.61 13.16 2.03
N ARG A 31 11.12 12.41 3.01
CA ARG A 31 12.55 12.35 3.34
C ARG A 31 13.42 11.83 2.19
N VAL A 32 12.88 10.94 1.36
CA VAL A 32 13.58 10.41 0.18
C VAL A 32 13.25 11.20 -1.11
N GLY A 33 12.64 12.37 -0.99
CA GLY A 33 12.35 13.26 -2.12
C GLY A 33 11.13 12.88 -2.96
N VAL A 34 10.30 11.95 -2.49
CA VAL A 34 9.05 11.55 -3.15
C VAL A 34 7.88 12.25 -2.48
N ASP A 35 7.09 13.02 -3.24
CA ASP A 35 5.85 13.63 -2.73
C ASP A 35 4.75 12.56 -2.62
N PRO A 36 4.35 12.12 -1.41
CA PRO A 36 3.37 11.06 -1.22
C PRO A 36 1.93 11.50 -1.56
N THR A 37 1.69 12.80 -1.80
CA THR A 37 0.40 13.27 -2.32
C THR A 37 0.26 12.99 -3.82
N LYS A 38 1.39 12.97 -4.54
CA LYS A 38 1.48 12.61 -5.96
C LYS A 38 1.72 11.11 -6.16
N THR A 39 2.68 10.55 -5.43
CA THR A 39 3.05 9.12 -5.47
C THR A 39 2.80 8.49 -4.11
N ARG A 40 1.56 8.06 -3.88
CA ARG A 40 1.14 7.47 -2.60
C ARG A 40 1.81 6.12 -2.35
N PRO A 41 2.22 5.79 -1.11
CA PRO A 41 2.67 4.46 -0.74
C PRO A 41 1.67 3.38 -1.18
N ALA A 42 2.18 2.26 -1.71
CA ALA A 42 1.35 1.22 -2.33
C ALA A 42 0.28 0.67 -1.36
N SER A 43 0.65 0.37 -0.11
CA SER A 43 -0.28 -0.13 0.91
C SER A 43 -1.45 0.83 1.11
N GLU A 44 -1.19 2.13 1.27
CA GLU A 44 -2.22 3.15 1.41
C GLU A 44 -3.08 3.28 0.15
N ALA A 45 -2.46 3.28 -1.03
CA ALA A 45 -3.18 3.40 -2.30
C ALA A 45 -4.17 2.25 -2.52
N LEU A 46 -3.76 1.02 -2.21
CA LEU A 46 -4.56 -0.18 -2.35
C LEU A 46 -5.67 -0.27 -1.29
N ILE A 47 -5.38 0.05 -0.02
CA ILE A 47 -6.40 0.12 1.03
C ILE A 47 -7.48 1.14 0.66
N ARG A 48 -7.10 2.34 0.22
CA ARG A 48 -8.08 3.35 -0.24
C ARG A 48 -8.92 2.86 -1.41
N ARG A 49 -8.36 2.02 -2.28
CA ARG A 49 -9.08 1.43 -3.41
C ARG A 49 -10.16 0.46 -2.93
N VAL A 50 -9.81 -0.41 -1.97
CA VAL A 50 -10.76 -1.32 -1.30
C VAL A 50 -11.89 -0.55 -0.60
N LEU A 51 -11.55 0.49 0.16
CA LEU A 51 -12.52 1.31 0.89
C LEU A 51 -13.44 2.12 -0.03
N ARG A 52 -13.00 2.41 -1.26
CA ARG A 52 -13.82 3.06 -2.30
C ARG A 52 -14.64 2.07 -3.14
N GLY A 53 -14.66 0.79 -2.77
CA GLY A 53 -15.39 -0.24 -3.52
C GLY A 53 -14.81 -0.53 -4.90
N ARG A 54 -13.55 -0.17 -5.16
CA ARG A 54 -12.90 -0.39 -6.46
C ARG A 54 -12.18 -1.74 -6.46
N SER A 55 -12.20 -2.45 -7.60
CA SER A 55 -11.47 -3.71 -7.80
C SER A 55 -9.97 -3.51 -7.69
N LEU A 56 -9.23 -4.43 -7.08
CA LEU A 56 -7.77 -4.38 -7.06
C LEU A 56 -7.17 -4.61 -8.46
N PRO A 57 -5.98 -4.05 -8.77
CA PRO A 57 -5.26 -4.45 -9.98
C PRO A 57 -4.93 -5.95 -9.91
N GLN A 58 -4.90 -6.61 -11.08
CA GLN A 58 -4.44 -7.99 -11.24
C GLN A 58 -3.24 -7.94 -12.18
N ILE A 59 -2.04 -8.20 -11.66
CA ILE A 59 -0.79 -8.06 -12.42
C ILE A 59 -0.21 -9.43 -12.71
N ASN A 60 0.15 -10.16 -11.67
CA ASN A 60 0.55 -11.57 -11.71
C ASN A 60 0.49 -12.13 -10.28
N THR A 61 0.54 -13.45 -10.13
CA THR A 61 0.42 -14.13 -8.83
C THR A 61 1.38 -13.59 -7.76
N PHE A 62 2.63 -13.32 -8.14
CA PHE A 62 3.65 -12.84 -7.21
C PHE A 62 3.39 -11.39 -6.77
N VAL A 63 3.07 -10.51 -7.71
CA VAL A 63 2.78 -9.10 -7.45
C VAL A 63 1.51 -8.94 -6.64
N ASP A 64 0.48 -9.71 -6.99
CA ASP A 64 -0.80 -9.68 -6.30
C ASP A 64 -0.64 -10.20 -4.86
N ALA A 65 0.17 -11.24 -4.63
CA ALA A 65 0.45 -11.76 -3.30
C ALA A 65 1.12 -10.73 -2.37
N TYR A 66 2.20 -10.06 -2.80
CA TYR A 66 2.83 -9.06 -1.93
C TYR A 66 1.95 -7.81 -1.78
N ASN A 67 1.15 -7.45 -2.77
CA ASN A 67 0.19 -6.35 -2.65
C ASN A 67 -0.87 -6.65 -1.58
N LEU A 68 -1.37 -7.89 -1.51
CA LEU A 68 -2.26 -8.33 -0.43
C LEU A 68 -1.57 -8.24 0.94
N ALA A 69 -0.35 -8.78 1.05
CA ALA A 69 0.44 -8.70 2.29
C ALA A 69 0.71 -7.24 2.71
N SER A 70 1.03 -6.36 1.76
CA SER A 70 1.29 -4.94 2.01
C SER A 70 0.07 -4.21 2.59
N MET A 71 -1.14 -4.54 2.12
CA MET A 71 -2.37 -3.99 2.66
C MET A 71 -2.64 -4.50 4.08
N GLU A 72 -2.48 -5.80 4.31
CA GLU A 72 -2.73 -6.43 5.61
C GLU A 72 -1.80 -5.87 6.70
N ALA A 73 -0.53 -5.67 6.37
CA ALA A 73 0.46 -5.06 7.26
C ALA A 73 0.36 -3.52 7.33
N ALA A 74 -0.34 -2.87 6.39
CA ALA A 74 -0.30 -1.42 6.15
C ALA A 74 1.11 -0.87 5.86
N VAL A 75 2.01 -1.73 5.36
CA VAL A 75 3.41 -1.42 5.04
C VAL A 75 3.61 -1.48 3.53
N PRO A 76 4.15 -0.45 2.86
CA PRO A 76 4.46 -0.54 1.44
C PRO A 76 5.57 -1.57 1.21
N LEU A 77 5.32 -2.51 0.30
CA LEU A 77 6.28 -3.52 -0.13
C LEU A 77 6.63 -3.29 -1.60
N ALA A 78 7.87 -3.60 -1.94
CA ALA A 78 8.37 -3.62 -3.31
C ALA A 78 9.22 -4.87 -3.49
N ALA A 79 9.18 -5.43 -4.70
CA ALA A 79 10.02 -6.56 -5.09
C ALA A 79 10.80 -6.17 -6.33
N PHE A 80 12.05 -6.63 -6.38
CA PHE A 80 12.98 -6.37 -7.47
C PHE A 80 13.54 -7.69 -7.96
N ASP A 81 13.74 -7.82 -9.27
CA ASP A 81 14.47 -8.94 -9.82
C ASP A 81 15.96 -8.75 -9.53
N ILE A 82 16.54 -9.68 -8.78
CA ILE A 82 17.94 -9.62 -8.34
C ILE A 82 18.90 -9.58 -9.52
N ALA A 83 18.54 -10.20 -10.66
CA ALA A 83 19.37 -10.18 -11.86
C ALA A 83 19.50 -8.77 -12.47
N TRP A 84 18.61 -7.85 -12.10
CA TRP A 84 18.57 -6.47 -12.59
C TRP A 84 19.05 -5.45 -11.57
N LEU A 85 19.54 -5.89 -10.40
CA LEU A 85 20.12 -5.00 -9.40
C LEU A 85 21.62 -4.85 -9.62
N SER A 86 22.09 -3.61 -9.73
CA SER A 86 23.52 -3.24 -9.72
C SER A 86 23.78 -2.25 -8.59
N GLY A 87 24.91 -2.40 -7.89
CA GLY A 87 25.35 -1.53 -6.80
C GLY A 87 26.14 -0.31 -7.26
#